data_AF-A0A1A8QXS3-F1
#
_entry.id   AF-A0A1A8QXS3-F1
#
_cell.length_a   1.000
_cell.length_b   1.000
_cell.length_c   1.000
_cell.angle_alpha   90.00
_cell.angle_beta   90.00
_cell.angle_gamma   90.00
#
_symmetry.space_group_name_H-M   'P 1'
#
loop_
_entity.id
_entity.type
_entity.pdbx_description
1 polymer ?
#
loop_
_entity_poly.entity_id
_entity_poly.type
_entity_poly.pdbx_seq_one_letter_code
_entity_poly.pdbx_strand_id
1 'polypeptide(L)'
;HERMDPAQMETQEWLTSETTNLTGLPLQYNGFCGYTLVHRDGLLLPGNPQIGVLKHKEMLFAFSSKEAALKFASCPDDVIAGVMTTSKHFPELLKLLNLHQQPLCAHPKSEVQSEESLQEMAVTRSDSGTQTDIHPIMANIDRLYEWNEWELRRKAIKLADLRTKATHSTQTDLSYMRRENSTQTWLPKEASTQTRKGDGSSVPRPLTYLAGLSGPKNAPLINFNLTRPVDE
;
A
#
# COMPACT_ATOMS: atom_id res chain seq x y z
N HIS A 1 -28.02 23.00 -38.45
CA HIS A 1 -27.66 22.23 -39.65
C HIS A 1 -26.64 21.11 -39.37
N GLU A 2 -26.67 20.48 -38.18
CA GLU A 2 -25.66 19.47 -37.80
C GLU A 2 -26.22 18.11 -37.34
N ARG A 3 -27.40 17.73 -37.84
CA ARG A 3 -27.99 16.41 -37.55
C ARG A 3 -27.41 15.32 -38.48
N MET A 4 -27.26 14.10 -37.96
CA MET A 4 -26.86 12.95 -38.77
C MET A 4 -27.92 12.59 -39.81
N ASP A 5 -27.47 12.15 -40.99
CA ASP A 5 -28.36 11.72 -42.06
C ASP A 5 -28.87 10.29 -41.81
N PRO A 6 -30.18 10.03 -42.02
CA PRO A 6 -30.81 8.74 -41.73
C PRO A 6 -30.23 7.58 -42.55
N ALA A 7 -29.67 7.85 -43.73
CA ALA A 7 -29.03 6.84 -44.58
C ALA A 7 -27.70 6.30 -44.01
N GLN A 8 -27.07 7.00 -43.05
CA GLN A 8 -25.81 6.58 -42.43
C GLN A 8 -26.02 5.88 -41.08
N MET A 9 -27.27 5.67 -40.69
CA MET A 9 -27.67 5.12 -39.38
C MET A 9 -27.99 3.62 -39.43
N GLU A 10 -27.89 2.96 -40.59
CA GLU A 10 -28.41 1.60 -40.82
C GLU A 10 -27.73 0.48 -40.00
N THR A 11 -26.52 0.71 -39.48
CA THR A 11 -25.75 -0.36 -38.81
C THR A 11 -26.02 -0.44 -37.31
N GLN A 12 -26.60 0.59 -36.67
CA GLN A 12 -26.74 0.65 -35.21
C GLN A 12 -28.03 1.37 -34.76
N GLU A 13 -28.39 1.20 -33.48
CA GLU A 13 -29.53 1.87 -32.86
C GLU A 13 -29.18 3.32 -32.52
N TRP A 14 -29.87 4.29 -33.14
CA TRP A 14 -29.68 5.70 -32.87
C TRP A 14 -30.96 6.33 -32.32
N LEU A 15 -30.80 7.20 -31.31
CA LEU A 15 -31.86 8.08 -30.81
C LEU A 15 -31.66 9.48 -31.39
N THR A 16 -32.74 10.04 -31.94
CA THR A 16 -32.74 11.43 -32.44
C THR A 16 -33.76 12.28 -31.69
N SER A 17 -33.60 13.60 -31.74
CA SER A 17 -34.42 14.56 -30.99
C SER A 17 -35.94 14.48 -31.25
N GLU A 18 -36.37 13.81 -32.33
CA GLU A 18 -37.78 13.61 -32.66
C GLU A 18 -38.42 12.46 -31.88
N THR A 19 -37.62 11.49 -31.41
CA THR A 19 -38.14 10.24 -30.82
C THR A 19 -38.20 10.28 -29.29
N THR A 20 -37.36 11.08 -28.63
CA THR A 20 -37.25 11.11 -27.16
C THR A 20 -36.72 12.46 -26.65
N ASN A 21 -37.11 12.86 -25.44
CA ASN A 21 -36.53 14.01 -24.75
C ASN A 21 -35.07 13.72 -24.39
N LEU A 22 -34.13 14.29 -25.15
CA LEU A 22 -32.69 14.03 -25.00
C LEU A 22 -32.04 14.73 -23.79
N THR A 23 -32.76 15.63 -23.11
CA THR A 23 -32.21 16.54 -22.09
C THR A 23 -31.93 15.88 -20.72
N GLY A 24 -32.24 14.60 -20.55
CA GLY A 24 -32.07 13.87 -19.28
C GLY A 24 -31.63 12.42 -19.42
N LEU A 25 -31.11 12.02 -20.57
CA LEU A 25 -30.64 10.64 -20.78
C LEU A 25 -29.31 10.42 -20.04
N PRO A 26 -29.09 9.25 -19.41
CA PRO A 26 -27.81 8.89 -18.82
C PRO A 26 -26.79 8.65 -19.94
N LEU A 27 -26.08 9.70 -20.32
CA LEU A 27 -25.02 9.63 -21.32
C LEU A 27 -23.75 9.07 -20.69
N GLN A 28 -23.15 8.11 -21.37
CA GLN A 28 -21.89 7.54 -20.96
C GLN A 28 -20.78 8.58 -21.04
N TYR A 29 -19.72 8.38 -20.25
CA TYR A 29 -18.59 9.29 -20.14
C TYR A 29 -19.00 10.69 -19.69
N ASN A 30 -20.05 10.81 -18.87
CA ASN A 30 -20.62 12.10 -18.45
C ASN A 30 -20.98 13.04 -19.62
N GLY A 31 -21.35 12.48 -20.78
CA GLY A 31 -21.72 13.26 -21.95
C GLY A 31 -20.53 13.79 -22.78
N PHE A 32 -19.30 13.37 -22.50
CA PHE A 32 -18.14 13.67 -23.34
C PHE A 32 -18.07 12.75 -24.57
N CYS A 33 -17.45 13.25 -25.64
CA CYS A 33 -17.23 12.47 -26.85
C CYS A 33 -16.08 11.46 -26.67
N GLY A 34 -16.43 10.17 -26.63
CA GLY A 34 -15.45 9.09 -26.49
C GLY A 34 -14.47 8.98 -27.67
N TYR A 35 -14.92 9.27 -28.90
CA TYR A 35 -14.08 9.21 -30.09
C TYR A 35 -12.92 10.22 -30.06
N THR A 36 -13.20 11.46 -29.68
CA THR A 36 -12.17 12.50 -29.63
C THR A 36 -11.19 12.29 -28.49
N LEU A 37 -11.63 11.64 -27.41
CA LEU A 37 -10.76 11.27 -26.30
C LEU A 37 -9.64 10.34 -26.77
N VAL A 38 -9.96 9.32 -27.57
CA VAL A 38 -8.99 8.32 -28.03
C VAL A 38 -8.08 8.87 -29.13
N HIS A 39 -8.64 9.60 -30.10
CA HIS A 39 -7.90 10.03 -31.29
C HIS A 39 -7.19 11.38 -31.17
N ARG A 40 -7.38 12.12 -30.07
CA ARG A 40 -6.72 13.40 -29.81
C ARG A 40 -6.08 13.42 -28.41
N ASP A 41 -5.40 12.33 -28.06
CA ASP A 41 -4.57 12.21 -26.85
C ASP A 41 -5.25 12.70 -25.56
N GLY A 42 -6.49 12.27 -25.31
CA GLY A 42 -7.23 12.63 -24.10
C GLY A 42 -7.99 13.95 -24.17
N LEU A 43 -8.12 14.57 -25.35
CA LEU A 43 -8.92 15.79 -25.50
C LEU A 43 -10.41 15.52 -25.23
N LEU A 44 -10.89 16.10 -24.13
CA LEU A 44 -12.29 16.09 -23.73
C LEU A 44 -13.06 17.17 -24.47
N LEU A 45 -13.94 16.74 -25.39
CA LEU A 45 -14.91 17.63 -26.02
C LEU A 45 -16.33 17.24 -25.57
N PRO A 46 -17.16 18.21 -25.18
CA PRO A 46 -18.55 17.94 -24.82
C PRO A 46 -19.28 17.36 -26.03
N GLY A 47 -20.03 16.28 -25.81
CA GLY A 47 -20.93 15.72 -26.81
C GLY A 47 -22.17 16.60 -26.96
N ASN A 48 -22.67 16.74 -28.18
CA ASN A 48 -23.90 17.45 -28.47
C ASN A 48 -25.01 16.43 -28.83
N PRO A 49 -25.98 16.17 -27.94
CA PRO A 49 -27.06 15.22 -28.19
C PRO A 49 -27.91 15.55 -29.42
N GLN A 50 -27.93 16.82 -29.87
CA GLN A 50 -28.68 17.25 -31.05
C GLN A 50 -28.13 16.69 -32.37
N ILE A 51 -26.88 16.22 -32.38
CA ILE A 51 -26.27 15.56 -33.55
C ILE A 51 -26.90 14.17 -33.74
N GLY A 52 -27.17 13.49 -32.63
CA GLY A 52 -27.64 12.11 -32.54
C GLY A 52 -26.96 11.40 -31.38
N VAL A 53 -27.72 10.59 -30.63
CA VAL A 53 -27.19 9.75 -29.55
C VAL A 53 -27.16 8.32 -30.06
N LEU A 54 -25.99 7.69 -29.99
CA LEU A 54 -25.82 6.30 -30.40
C LEU A 54 -26.01 5.37 -29.21
N LYS A 55 -26.81 4.32 -29.38
CA LYS A 55 -26.98 3.25 -28.40
C LYS A 55 -26.12 2.05 -28.80
N HIS A 56 -25.23 1.61 -27.92
CA HIS A 56 -24.42 0.41 -28.10
C HIS A 56 -24.29 -0.33 -26.76
N LYS A 57 -24.61 -1.63 -26.73
CA LYS A 57 -24.58 -2.48 -25.51
C LYS A 57 -25.33 -1.86 -24.32
N GLU A 58 -26.53 -1.33 -24.56
CA GLU A 58 -27.35 -0.60 -23.55
C GLU A 58 -26.73 0.70 -23.01
N MET A 59 -25.63 1.16 -23.58
CA MET A 59 -24.97 2.43 -23.22
C MET A 59 -25.24 3.48 -24.29
N LEU A 60 -25.47 4.72 -23.85
CA LEU A 60 -25.78 5.86 -24.71
C LEU A 60 -24.56 6.77 -24.87
N PHE A 61 -24.15 7.05 -26.10
CA PHE A 61 -22.97 7.86 -26.42
C PHE A 61 -23.35 9.14 -27.15
N ALA A 62 -22.74 10.25 -26.73
CA ALA A 62 -22.85 11.54 -27.39
C ALA A 62 -21.54 11.91 -28.09
N PHE A 63 -21.64 12.68 -29.18
CA PHE A 63 -20.49 13.03 -30.03
C PHE A 63 -20.36 14.54 -30.22
N SER A 64 -19.14 15.01 -30.41
CA SER A 64 -18.84 16.42 -30.66
C SER A 64 -19.09 16.84 -32.11
N SER A 65 -19.08 15.90 -33.05
CA SER A 65 -19.26 16.15 -34.48
C SER A 65 -19.86 14.92 -35.19
N LYS A 66 -20.46 15.14 -36.37
CA LYS A 66 -20.98 14.05 -37.22
C LYS A 66 -19.89 13.06 -37.62
N GLU A 67 -18.70 13.57 -37.96
CA GLU A 67 -17.57 12.72 -38.37
C GLU A 67 -17.13 11.79 -37.23
N ALA A 68 -17.07 12.29 -36.00
CA ALA A 68 -16.76 11.49 -34.83
C ALA A 68 -17.81 10.41 -34.60
N ALA A 69 -19.10 10.73 -34.80
CA ALA A 69 -20.20 9.80 -34.67
C ALA A 69 -20.13 8.66 -35.70
N LEU A 70 -19.84 8.97 -36.97
CA LEU A 70 -19.69 7.99 -38.05
C LEU A 70 -18.50 7.05 -37.84
N LYS A 71 -17.35 7.61 -37.45
CA LYS A 71 -16.14 6.83 -37.20
C LYS A 71 -16.30 5.93 -35.97
N PHE A 72 -16.99 6.42 -34.94
CA PHE A 72 -17.36 5.59 -33.79
C PHE A 72 -18.32 4.47 -34.19
N ALA A 73 -19.33 4.77 -35.02
CA ALA A 73 -20.32 3.78 -35.44
C ALA A 73 -19.71 2.63 -36.27
N SER A 74 -18.61 2.90 -36.99
CA SER A 74 -17.87 1.88 -37.73
C SER A 74 -17.20 0.85 -36.81
N CYS A 75 -16.62 1.30 -35.68
CA CYS A 75 -15.86 0.47 -34.75
C CYS A 75 -16.08 0.92 -33.28
N PRO A 76 -17.25 0.65 -32.68
CA PRO A 76 -17.57 1.16 -31.34
C PRO A 76 -16.73 0.49 -30.24
N ASP A 77 -16.49 -0.82 -30.36
CA ASP A 77 -15.78 -1.61 -29.36
C ASP A 77 -14.31 -1.21 -29.23
N ASP A 78 -13.66 -0.89 -30.35
CA ASP A 78 -12.28 -0.43 -30.38
C ASP A 78 -12.13 0.92 -29.69
N VAL A 79 -13.08 1.84 -29.90
CA VAL A 79 -13.06 3.14 -29.22
C VAL A 79 -13.30 2.98 -27.73
N ILE A 80 -14.25 2.12 -27.31
CA ILE A 80 -14.50 1.86 -25.89
C ILE A 80 -13.25 1.27 -25.22
N ALA A 81 -12.58 0.31 -25.86
CA ALA A 81 -11.31 -0.23 -25.38
C ALA A 81 -10.22 0.85 -25.33
N GLY A 82 -10.15 1.71 -26.36
CA GLY A 82 -9.27 2.86 -26.43
C GLY A 82 -9.46 3.81 -25.24
N VAL A 83 -10.70 4.17 -24.90
CA VAL A 83 -11.01 5.02 -23.75
C VAL A 83 -10.45 4.41 -22.45
N MET A 84 -10.61 3.11 -22.26
CA MET A 84 -10.06 2.39 -21.11
C MET A 84 -8.52 2.35 -21.09
N THR A 85 -7.87 2.32 -22.25
CA THR A 85 -6.41 2.41 -22.31
C THR A 85 -5.92 3.83 -22.02
N THR A 86 -6.59 4.87 -22.53
CA THR A 86 -6.24 6.26 -22.27
C THR A 86 -6.44 6.66 -20.81
N SER A 87 -7.50 6.16 -20.16
CA SER A 87 -7.75 6.43 -18.74
C SER A 87 -6.69 5.81 -17.83
N LYS A 88 -6.10 4.67 -18.20
CA LYS A 88 -4.95 4.10 -17.47
C LYS A 88 -3.72 5.00 -17.49
N HIS A 89 -3.54 5.80 -18.54
CA HIS A 89 -2.43 6.74 -18.62
C HIS A 89 -2.70 8.02 -17.84
N PHE A 90 -3.96 8.47 -17.81
CA PHE A 90 -4.42 9.68 -17.15
C PHE A 90 -5.46 9.35 -16.08
N PRO A 91 -5.05 9.08 -14.82
CA PRO A 91 -5.94 8.61 -13.77
C PRO A 91 -7.07 9.60 -13.44
N GLU A 92 -6.87 10.89 -13.68
CA GLU A 92 -7.88 11.95 -13.59
C GLU A 92 -9.10 11.70 -14.49
N LEU A 93 -8.91 11.06 -15.65
CA LEU A 93 -9.99 10.75 -16.58
C LEU A 93 -10.95 9.70 -16.02
N LEU A 94 -10.49 8.78 -15.15
CA LEU A 94 -11.37 7.79 -14.55
C LEU A 94 -12.48 8.44 -13.74
N LYS A 95 -12.12 9.48 -12.96
CA LYS A 95 -13.08 10.21 -12.14
C LYS A 95 -13.98 11.09 -13.01
N LEU A 96 -13.39 11.79 -13.98
CA LEU A 96 -14.10 12.74 -14.84
C LEU A 96 -15.12 12.06 -15.76
N LEU A 97 -14.77 10.90 -16.32
CA LEU A 97 -15.64 10.11 -17.21
C LEU A 97 -16.54 9.13 -16.42
N ASN A 98 -16.48 9.17 -15.09
CA ASN A 98 -17.17 8.26 -14.18
C ASN A 98 -16.97 6.78 -14.51
N LEU A 99 -15.77 6.40 -14.98
CA LEU A 99 -15.41 5.02 -15.33
C LEU A 99 -15.25 4.12 -14.11
N HIS A 100 -15.25 4.70 -12.90
CA HIS A 100 -15.14 3.98 -11.63
C HIS A 100 -16.30 3.01 -11.37
N GLN A 101 -17.41 3.12 -12.13
CA GLN A 101 -18.54 2.19 -12.05
C GLN A 101 -18.37 0.95 -12.93
N GLN A 102 -17.37 0.91 -13.82
CA GLN A 102 -17.03 -0.34 -14.50
C GLN A 102 -16.02 -1.08 -13.62
N PRO A 103 -16.35 -2.29 -13.13
CA PRO A 103 -15.37 -3.10 -12.43
C PRO A 103 -14.20 -3.30 -13.40
N LEU A 104 -13.07 -2.67 -13.09
CA LEU A 104 -11.78 -2.95 -13.70
C LEU A 104 -11.47 -4.42 -13.40
N CYS A 105 -12.01 -5.31 -14.23
CA CYS A 105 -11.92 -6.73 -14.02
C CYS A 105 -10.55 -7.20 -14.53
N ALA A 106 -9.66 -7.50 -13.60
CA ALA A 106 -8.57 -8.44 -13.81
C ALA A 106 -8.18 -9.12 -12.49
N HIS A 107 -9.16 -9.70 -11.80
CA HIS A 107 -8.90 -10.89 -10.98
C HIS A 107 -9.33 -12.10 -11.80
N PRO A 108 -8.49 -13.15 -11.95
CA PRO A 108 -8.87 -14.33 -12.70
C PRO A 108 -10.08 -14.98 -12.02
N LYS A 109 -11.10 -15.23 -12.85
CA LYS A 109 -12.40 -15.80 -12.51
C LYS A 109 -12.27 -17.03 -11.59
N SER A 110 -12.83 -16.93 -10.38
CA SER A 110 -13.55 -18.05 -9.78
C SER A 110 -15.02 -17.86 -10.17
N GLU A 111 -15.58 -18.83 -10.89
CA GLU A 111 -16.97 -18.89 -11.28
C GLU A 111 -17.87 -18.94 -10.04
N VAL A 112 -18.75 -17.96 -9.86
CA VAL A 112 -20.15 -18.17 -9.43
C VAL A 112 -20.97 -16.98 -9.96
N GLN A 113 -21.97 -17.27 -10.78
CA GLN A 113 -23.02 -16.33 -11.16
C GLN A 113 -23.97 -16.11 -9.98
N SER A 114 -24.30 -14.86 -9.68
CA SER A 114 -25.65 -14.52 -9.23
C SER A 114 -25.95 -13.07 -9.61
N GLU A 115 -27.04 -12.91 -10.34
CA GLU A 115 -27.68 -11.63 -10.65
C GLU A 115 -28.17 -10.95 -9.36
N GLU A 116 -28.41 -9.65 -9.46
CA GLU A 116 -28.98 -8.77 -8.43
C GLU A 116 -28.06 -8.39 -7.26
N SER A 117 -27.37 -7.26 -7.42
CA SER A 117 -27.49 -6.12 -6.50
C SER A 117 -26.48 -5.07 -6.93
N LEU A 118 -26.96 -3.83 -7.07
CA LEU A 118 -26.15 -2.63 -7.11
C LEU A 118 -25.21 -2.64 -5.90
N GLN A 119 -23.98 -3.11 -6.10
CA GLN A 119 -22.90 -2.95 -5.14
C GLN A 119 -22.49 -1.49 -5.16
N GLU A 120 -23.28 -0.66 -4.48
CA GLU A 120 -22.77 0.50 -3.78
C GLU A 120 -21.49 0.04 -3.11
N MET A 121 -20.34 0.57 -3.56
CA MET A 121 -19.01 0.14 -3.12
C MET A 121 -18.97 0.23 -1.60
N ALA A 122 -19.24 -0.89 -0.94
CA ALA A 122 -19.15 -1.00 0.49
C ALA A 122 -17.70 -0.66 0.79
N VAL A 123 -17.48 0.50 1.44
CA VAL A 123 -16.18 0.92 1.92
C VAL A 123 -15.66 -0.23 2.74
N THR A 124 -14.79 -1.04 2.14
CA THR A 124 -14.24 -2.22 2.78
C THR A 124 -13.22 -1.69 3.76
N ARG A 125 -13.67 -1.45 4.99
CA ARG A 125 -12.80 -1.08 6.10
C ARG A 125 -11.98 -2.31 6.42
N SER A 126 -10.73 -2.31 5.97
CA SER A 126 -9.75 -3.34 6.30
C SER A 126 -8.76 -2.74 7.29
N ASP A 127 -8.57 -3.39 8.44
CA ASP A 127 -7.50 -3.05 9.35
C ASP A 127 -6.17 -3.51 8.75
N SER A 128 -5.32 -2.54 8.38
CA SER A 128 -3.95 -2.80 7.93
C SER A 128 -2.99 -2.49 9.07
N GLY A 129 -2.40 -3.53 9.65
CA GLY A 129 -1.29 -3.40 10.60
C GLY A 129 0.04 -3.32 9.83
N THR A 130 0.86 -2.31 10.12
CA THR A 130 2.25 -2.23 9.64
C THR A 130 3.18 -2.53 10.80
N GLN A 131 3.99 -3.57 10.67
CA GLN A 131 5.05 -3.88 11.62
C GLN A 131 6.25 -2.99 11.30
N THR A 132 6.52 -1.99 12.14
CA THR A 132 7.74 -1.19 12.03
C THR A 132 8.96 -2.06 12.32
N ASP A 133 9.96 -1.96 11.45
CA ASP A 133 11.26 -2.62 11.66
C ASP A 133 11.83 -2.23 13.03
N ILE A 134 12.39 -3.21 13.74
CA ILE A 134 12.96 -3.03 15.08
C ILE A 134 14.22 -2.15 15.02
N HIS A 135 14.90 -2.15 13.87
CA HIS A 135 16.05 -1.32 13.56
C HIS A 135 15.94 -0.83 12.11
N PRO A 136 15.19 0.25 11.83
CA PRO A 136 15.19 0.83 10.50
C PRO A 136 16.64 1.20 10.16
N ILE A 137 17.18 0.59 9.11
CA ILE A 137 18.42 1.07 8.51
C ILE A 137 18.06 2.47 8.05
N MET A 138 18.62 3.49 8.71
CA MET A 138 18.37 4.85 8.30
C MET A 138 18.74 4.95 6.83
N ALA A 139 17.74 5.25 5.99
CA ALA A 139 18.00 5.76 4.66
C ALA A 139 19.06 6.86 4.82
N ASN A 140 20.00 6.95 3.88
CA ASN A 140 21.10 7.91 3.97
C ASN A 140 20.56 9.35 4.08
N ILE A 141 20.26 9.80 5.31
CA ILE A 141 19.79 11.15 5.58
C ILE A 141 21.06 11.99 5.56
N ASP A 142 21.31 12.57 4.40
CA ASP A 142 22.37 13.55 4.25
C ASP A 142 22.00 14.79 5.07
N ARG A 143 22.68 14.95 6.21
CA ARG A 143 22.49 16.10 7.12
C ARG A 143 22.96 17.41 6.49
N LEU A 144 23.72 17.34 5.40
CA LEU A 144 24.23 18.49 4.65
C LEU A 144 23.40 18.76 3.38
N TYR A 145 22.32 18.01 3.16
CA TYR A 145 21.40 18.20 2.05
C TYR A 145 20.76 19.59 2.10
N GLU A 146 20.83 20.30 0.99
CA GLU A 146 20.18 21.59 0.80
C GLU A 146 19.35 21.55 -0.48
N TRP A 147 18.09 22.01 -0.38
CA TRP A 147 17.19 22.07 -1.53
C TRP A 147 17.39 23.36 -2.37
N ASN A 148 18.02 24.39 -1.79
CA ASN A 148 18.21 25.68 -2.44
C ASN A 148 19.31 25.60 -3.51
N GLU A 149 18.90 25.71 -4.78
CA GLU A 149 19.82 25.64 -5.92
C GLU A 149 20.96 26.68 -5.86
N TRP A 150 20.71 27.86 -5.31
CA TRP A 150 21.74 28.91 -5.22
C TRP A 150 22.80 28.59 -4.17
N GLU A 151 22.41 27.96 -3.06
CA GLU A 151 23.39 27.48 -2.07
C GLU A 151 24.20 26.31 -2.62
N LEU A 152 23.57 25.39 -3.34
CA LEU A 152 24.25 24.29 -4.02
C LEU A 152 25.31 24.81 -5.01
N ARG A 153 24.98 25.84 -5.81
CA ARG A 153 25.93 26.49 -6.72
C ARG A 153 27.10 27.12 -5.97
N ARG A 154 26.86 27.85 -4.87
CA ARG A 154 27.92 28.44 -4.04
C ARG A 154 28.85 27.37 -3.46
N LYS A 155 28.30 26.27 -2.93
CA LYS A 155 29.07 25.14 -2.40
C LYS A 155 29.92 24.46 -3.47
N ALA A 156 29.35 24.25 -4.66
CA ALA A 156 30.07 23.64 -5.79
C ALA A 156 31.25 24.51 -6.24
N ILE A 157 31.06 25.83 -6.36
CA ILE A 157 32.14 26.78 -6.70
C ILE A 157 33.23 26.74 -5.62
N LYS A 158 32.85 26.80 -4.34
CA LYS A 158 33.79 26.72 -3.22
C LYS A 158 34.61 25.43 -3.24
N LEU A 159 33.99 24.29 -3.56
CA LEU A 159 34.71 23.02 -3.70
C LEU A 159 35.65 23.01 -4.91
N ALA A 160 35.27 23.60 -6.05
CA ALA A 160 36.13 23.73 -7.21
C ALA A 160 37.37 24.59 -6.90
N ASP A 161 37.18 25.72 -6.21
CA ASP A 161 38.27 26.59 -5.76
C ASP A 161 39.18 25.88 -4.75
N LEU A 162 38.64 25.02 -3.89
CA LEU A 162 39.45 24.22 -2.97
C LEU A 162 40.30 23.18 -3.71
N ARG A 163 39.83 22.64 -4.84
CA ARG A 163 40.58 21.65 -5.64
C ARG A 163 41.76 22.26 -6.39
N THR A 164 41.68 23.55 -6.75
CA THR A 164 42.76 24.26 -7.45
C THR A 164 43.80 24.85 -6.49
N LYS A 165 43.50 24.92 -5.19
CA LYS A 165 44.42 25.37 -4.15
C LYS A 165 45.39 24.25 -3.77
N ALA A 166 46.68 24.58 -3.71
CA ALA A 166 47.70 23.67 -3.19
C ALA A 166 47.52 23.50 -1.67
N THR A 167 47.18 22.30 -1.22
CA THR A 167 47.10 21.99 0.21
C THR A 167 48.50 21.70 0.76
N HIS A 168 48.89 22.39 1.83
CA HIS A 168 50.26 22.29 2.33
C HIS A 168 50.49 21.01 3.18
N SER A 169 49.46 20.33 3.71
CA SER A 169 49.64 19.04 4.41
C SER A 169 48.33 18.40 4.91
N THR A 170 47.39 17.99 4.06
CA THR A 170 46.26 17.17 4.57
C THR A 170 45.65 16.24 3.54
N GLN A 171 45.41 15.00 3.97
CA GLN A 171 44.80 13.92 3.21
C GLN A 171 43.31 14.24 2.97
N THR A 172 42.89 14.24 1.71
CA THR A 172 41.47 14.32 1.29
C THR A 172 40.81 12.92 1.29
N ASP A 173 39.49 12.83 1.30
CA ASP A 173 38.75 11.55 1.23
C ASP A 173 39.19 10.66 0.05
N LEU A 174 39.50 11.24 -1.10
CA LEU A 174 40.01 10.50 -2.28
C LEU A 174 41.41 9.90 -2.07
N SER A 175 42.14 10.38 -1.06
CA SER A 175 43.46 9.87 -0.68
C SER A 175 43.42 8.99 0.57
N TYR A 176 42.24 8.76 1.15
CA TYR A 176 42.02 8.05 2.43
C TYR A 176 42.49 6.58 2.43
N MET A 177 42.72 5.96 1.26
CA MET A 177 43.08 4.54 1.15
C MET A 177 44.48 4.26 0.59
N ARG A 178 45.37 5.24 0.52
CA ARG A 178 46.74 5.05 -0.02
C ARG A 178 47.80 4.60 1.01
N ARG A 179 47.42 4.26 2.25
CA ARG A 179 48.35 3.70 3.24
C ARG A 179 48.08 2.21 3.47
N GLU A 180 49.14 1.40 3.45
CA GLU A 180 49.14 0.09 4.07
C GLU A 180 48.94 0.26 5.57
N ASN A 181 47.80 -0.19 6.09
CA ASN A 181 47.51 -0.20 7.51
C ASN A 181 47.95 -1.55 8.07
N SER A 182 49.08 -1.61 8.78
CA SER A 182 49.44 -2.80 9.56
C SER A 182 48.59 -2.82 10.82
N THR A 183 47.52 -3.61 10.83
CA THR A 183 46.64 -3.74 12.00
C THR A 183 47.34 -4.58 13.08
N GLN A 184 47.59 -4.01 14.26
CA GLN A 184 47.96 -4.80 15.44
C GLN A 184 46.74 -5.54 15.97
N THR A 185 46.75 -6.87 15.88
CA THR A 185 45.73 -7.74 16.44
C THR A 185 45.95 -7.90 17.94
N TRP A 186 44.99 -7.49 18.76
CA TRP A 186 44.92 -7.88 20.17
C TRP A 186 43.90 -9.01 20.30
N LEU A 187 44.35 -10.22 20.61
CA LEU A 187 43.47 -11.33 20.90
C LEU A 187 42.67 -11.03 22.18
N PRO A 188 41.34 -11.22 22.19
CA PRO A 188 40.52 -11.05 23.39
C PRO A 188 41.06 -11.92 24.52
N LYS A 189 41.22 -11.34 25.71
CA LYS A 189 41.68 -12.08 26.89
C LYS A 189 40.47 -12.74 27.55
N GLU A 190 40.54 -14.06 27.75
CA GLU A 190 39.52 -14.80 28.48
C GLU A 190 39.40 -14.28 29.92
N ALA A 191 38.18 -13.90 30.29
CA ALA A 191 37.84 -13.38 31.61
C ALA A 191 36.64 -14.15 32.16
N SER A 192 36.87 -14.99 33.16
CA SER A 192 35.82 -15.69 33.90
C SER A 192 35.47 -14.93 35.18
N THR A 193 34.19 -14.82 35.52
CA THR A 193 33.75 -14.36 36.85
C THR A 193 32.81 -15.41 37.45
N GLN A 194 32.94 -15.68 38.74
CA GLN A 194 32.12 -16.64 39.46
C GLN A 194 31.14 -15.91 40.38
N THR A 195 29.87 -16.32 40.37
CA THR A 195 28.85 -15.83 41.31
C THR A 195 28.71 -16.78 42.48
N ARG A 196 28.45 -16.22 43.67
CA ARG A 196 28.30 -16.98 44.91
C ARG A 196 26.99 -17.78 44.87
N LYS A 197 27.08 -19.10 45.05
CA LYS A 197 25.92 -19.96 45.30
C LYS A 197 25.79 -20.18 46.80
N GLY A 198 24.63 -19.86 47.37
CA GLY A 198 24.30 -20.19 48.76
C GLY A 198 23.60 -21.54 48.82
N ASP A 199 23.97 -22.34 49.82
CA ASP A 199 23.33 -23.62 50.13
C ASP A 199 23.06 -23.70 51.64
N GLY A 200 22.12 -24.53 52.06
CA GLY A 200 21.74 -24.69 53.45
C GLY A 200 21.11 -26.05 53.74
N SER A 201 21.46 -26.65 54.89
CA SER A 201 20.91 -27.92 55.35
C SER A 201 19.94 -27.72 56.51
N SER A 202 18.80 -28.41 56.51
CA SER A 202 17.90 -28.52 57.66
C SER A 202 18.18 -29.81 58.46
N VAL A 203 17.90 -29.80 59.75
CA VAL A 203 18.08 -30.94 60.67
C VAL A 203 16.69 -31.44 61.08
N PRO A 204 16.46 -32.77 61.26
CA PRO A 204 15.15 -33.29 61.62
C PRO A 204 14.71 -32.72 62.97
N ARG A 205 13.44 -32.31 63.06
CA ARG A 205 12.88 -31.70 64.27
C ARG A 205 12.35 -32.79 65.20
N PRO A 206 12.89 -32.93 66.42
CA PRO A 206 12.41 -33.95 67.34
C PRO A 206 10.98 -33.64 67.77
N LEU A 207 10.07 -34.60 67.52
CA LEU A 207 8.67 -34.49 67.93
C LEU A 207 8.30 -35.71 68.76
N THR A 208 7.75 -35.44 69.94
CA THR A 208 7.44 -36.48 70.92
C THR A 208 5.97 -36.36 71.30
N TYR A 209 5.22 -37.44 71.16
CA TYR A 209 3.81 -37.50 71.55
C TYR A 209 3.65 -38.34 72.81
N LEU A 210 3.05 -37.73 73.83
CA LEU A 210 2.76 -38.38 75.11
C LEU A 210 1.28 -38.69 75.21
N ALA A 211 0.95 -39.96 75.35
CA ALA A 211 -0.42 -40.45 75.50
C ALA A 211 -0.68 -40.93 76.93
N GLY A 212 -1.92 -40.73 77.42
CA GLY A 212 -2.36 -41.22 78.74
C GLY A 212 -2.37 -40.18 79.87
N LEU A 213 -2.21 -38.89 79.56
CA LEU A 213 -2.18 -37.80 80.56
C LEU A 213 -3.52 -37.56 81.28
N SER A 214 -4.64 -38.07 80.76
CA SER A 214 -5.99 -37.88 81.33
C SER A 214 -6.63 -39.18 81.87
N GLY A 215 -5.82 -40.22 82.12
CA GLY A 215 -6.28 -41.52 82.62
C GLY A 215 -6.34 -41.64 84.15
N PRO A 216 -6.75 -42.80 84.70
CA PRO A 216 -6.77 -43.05 86.14
C PRO A 216 -5.36 -42.91 86.76
N LYS A 217 -5.29 -42.57 88.05
CA LYS A 217 -4.07 -42.07 88.76
C LYS A 217 -2.80 -42.95 88.71
N ASN A 218 -2.86 -44.16 88.13
CA ASN A 218 -1.73 -45.08 87.96
C ASN A 218 -1.60 -45.66 86.52
N ALA A 219 -2.19 -45.00 85.50
CA ALA A 219 -2.03 -45.46 84.12
C ALA A 219 -0.59 -45.24 83.62
N PRO A 220 0.02 -46.21 82.91
CA PRO A 220 1.38 -46.05 82.38
C PRO A 220 1.40 -44.96 81.29
N LEU A 221 2.33 -44.01 81.42
CA LEU A 221 2.58 -43.00 80.40
C LEU A 221 3.30 -43.66 79.21
N ILE A 222 2.71 -43.54 78.02
CA ILE A 222 3.31 -44.08 76.80
C ILE A 222 3.88 -42.92 75.99
N ASN A 223 5.18 -43.00 75.70
CA ASN A 223 5.90 -42.02 74.92
C ASN A 223 6.17 -42.56 73.51
N PHE A 224 5.68 -41.88 72.49
CA PHE A 224 5.95 -42.16 71.09
C PHE A 224 6.87 -41.11 70.49
N ASN A 225 7.97 -41.56 69.87
CA ASN A 225 8.82 -40.69 69.07
C ASN A 225 8.26 -40.60 67.64
N LEU A 226 7.92 -39.39 67.23
CA LEU A 226 7.35 -39.07 65.91
C LEU A 226 8.32 -38.22 65.06
N THR A 227 9.61 -38.23 65.40
CA THR A 227 10.63 -37.50 64.65
C THR A 227 10.76 -38.09 63.25
N ARG A 228 10.57 -37.27 62.22
CA ARG A 228 10.71 -37.68 60.81
C ARG A 228 12.12 -37.35 60.28
N PRO A 229 12.69 -38.19 59.40
CA PRO A 229 13.92 -37.86 58.69
C PRO A 229 13.69 -36.69 57.72
N VAL A 230 14.76 -36.01 57.33
CA VAL A 230 14.69 -34.80 56.48
C VAL A 230 14.42 -35.13 55.01
N ASP A 231 14.70 -36.37 54.60
CA ASP A 231 14.71 -36.80 53.18
C ASP A 231 13.42 -37.54 52.73
N GLU A 232 12.27 -37.30 53.39
CA GLU A 232 10.94 -37.77 52.92
C GLU A 232 10.23 -36.74 52.02
#